data_AF-A0A959KID4-F1
#
_entry.id   AF-A0A959KID4-F1
#
_cell.length_a   1.000
_cell.length_b   1.000
_cell.length_c   1.000
_cell.angle_alpha   90.00
_cell.angle_beta   90.00
_cell.angle_gamma   90.00
#
_symmetry.space_group_name_H-M   'P 1'
#
loop_
_entity.id
_entity.type
_entity.pdbx_description
1 polymer ?
#
loop_
_entity_poly.entity_id
_entity_poly.type
_entity_poly.pdbx_seq_one_letter_code
_entity_poly.pdbx_strand_id
1 'polypeptide(L)'
;NIAQRFNAQVGKEFFVLPEPLFTETPKIRSTADPERKMSKSAGEKHYINVFADENRIRKQVRSAVTDTGETPSGKMSAGVENLFELLKASEAQEAYQALMADYEAGQLKYVDLKEAVADTLVALSAEFRRRKAELTADKKEVKNRIKASSDQIRKVAQETIREVKELSGLMNVRF
;
A
#
# COMPACT_ATOMS: atom_id res chain seq x y z
N ASN A 1 13.53 -20.20 3.71
CA ASN A 1 14.54 -20.29 4.79
C ASN A 1 15.95 -20.11 4.27
N ILE A 2 16.46 -18.87 4.24
CA ILE A 2 17.87 -18.56 3.88
C ILE A 2 18.69 -18.29 5.14
N ALA A 3 18.27 -17.32 5.98
CA ALA A 3 18.93 -16.96 7.22
C ALA A 3 19.16 -18.17 8.16
N GLN A 4 18.10 -18.96 8.41
CA GLN A 4 18.20 -20.19 9.22
C GLN A 4 19.23 -21.19 8.67
N ARG A 5 19.25 -21.41 7.36
CA ARG A 5 20.18 -22.34 6.71
C ARG A 5 21.62 -21.86 6.85
N PHE A 6 21.85 -20.56 6.66
CA PHE A 6 23.16 -19.96 6.86
C PHE A 6 23.62 -20.14 8.32
N ASN A 7 22.79 -19.75 9.29
CA ASN A 7 23.11 -19.85 10.71
C ASN A 7 23.46 -21.29 11.12
N ALA A 8 22.69 -22.28 10.64
CA ALA A 8 22.95 -23.69 10.89
C ALA A 8 24.28 -24.15 10.25
N GLN A 9 24.58 -23.72 9.03
CA GLN A 9 25.81 -24.09 8.33
C GLN A 9 27.06 -23.51 9.00
N VAL A 10 27.00 -22.28 9.53
CA VAL A 10 28.13 -21.64 10.23
C VAL A 10 28.16 -21.95 11.73
N GLY A 11 27.16 -22.68 12.25
CA GLY A 11 27.04 -23.01 13.67
C GLY A 11 26.87 -21.80 14.60
N LYS A 12 26.39 -20.67 14.08
CA LYS A 12 26.23 -19.40 14.81
C LYS A 12 24.93 -18.72 14.42
N GLU A 13 24.20 -18.20 15.40
CA GLU A 13 23.05 -17.33 15.15
C GLU A 13 23.54 -15.95 14.69
N PHE A 14 23.74 -15.82 13.38
CA PHE A 14 24.29 -14.61 12.76
C PHE A 14 23.20 -13.70 12.20
N PHE A 15 22.37 -14.24 11.29
CA PHE A 15 21.23 -13.50 10.74
C PHE A 15 20.02 -13.60 11.67
N VAL A 16 19.52 -12.44 12.11
CA VAL A 16 18.22 -12.34 12.77
C VAL A 16 17.12 -12.78 11.79
N LEU A 17 16.18 -13.59 12.28
CA LEU A 17 15.07 -14.04 11.46
C LEU A 17 14.03 -12.91 11.33
N PRO A 18 13.67 -12.50 10.10
CA PRO A 18 12.66 -11.46 9.93
C PRO A 18 11.29 -12.01 10.33
N GLU A 19 10.56 -11.22 11.11
CA GLU A 19 9.17 -11.50 11.44
C GLU A 19 8.23 -10.81 10.43
N PRO A 20 7.10 -11.45 10.07
CA PRO A 20 6.12 -10.82 9.20
C PRO A 20 5.41 -9.68 9.93
N LEU A 21 5.32 -8.51 9.28
CA LEU A 21 4.45 -7.42 9.69
C LEU A 21 3.16 -7.48 8.89
N PHE A 22 2.05 -7.80 9.55
CA PHE A 22 0.73 -7.90 8.91
C PHE A 22 0.00 -6.55 8.90
N THR A 23 -0.94 -6.40 7.97
CA THR A 23 -1.85 -5.25 7.87
C THR A 23 -3.29 -5.74 7.91
N GLU A 24 -4.18 -4.90 8.46
CA GLU A 24 -5.62 -5.16 8.47
C GLU A 24 -6.25 -5.11 7.08
N THR A 25 -5.59 -4.47 6.11
CA THR A 25 -6.07 -4.35 4.72
C THR A 25 -5.06 -4.94 3.75
N PRO A 26 -4.95 -6.27 3.65
CA PRO A 26 -3.92 -6.93 2.84
C PRO A 26 -4.12 -6.78 1.33
N LYS A 27 -5.36 -6.50 0.89
CA LYS A 27 -5.71 -6.44 -0.53
C LYS A 27 -6.76 -5.34 -0.78
N ILE A 28 -6.34 -4.29 -1.48
CA ILE A 28 -7.27 -3.34 -2.12
C ILE A 28 -7.64 -3.85 -3.51
N ARG A 29 -8.94 -3.86 -3.83
CA ARG A 29 -9.49 -4.40 -5.07
C ARG A 29 -9.73 -3.31 -6.11
N SER A 30 -9.87 -3.71 -7.35
CA SER A 30 -10.17 -2.81 -8.46
C SER A 30 -11.59 -2.25 -8.32
N THR A 31 -11.76 -0.92 -8.41
CA THR A 31 -13.08 -0.30 -8.35
C THR A 31 -13.97 -0.69 -9.54
N ALA A 32 -13.40 -1.02 -10.69
CA ALA A 32 -14.14 -1.46 -11.86
C ALA A 32 -14.38 -2.98 -11.93
N ASP A 33 -13.71 -3.75 -11.07
CA ASP A 33 -13.78 -5.22 -11.03
C ASP A 33 -13.36 -5.68 -9.62
N PRO A 34 -14.32 -5.78 -8.69
CA PRO A 34 -14.05 -6.03 -7.27
C PRO A 34 -13.47 -7.41 -6.97
N GLU A 35 -13.53 -8.37 -7.89
CA GLU A 35 -12.94 -9.70 -7.69
C GLU A 35 -11.41 -9.68 -7.81
N ARG A 36 -10.88 -8.67 -8.52
CA ARG A 36 -9.46 -8.57 -8.85
C ARG A 36 -8.75 -7.56 -7.97
N LYS A 37 -7.47 -7.86 -7.67
CA LYS A 37 -6.58 -6.89 -7.02
C LYS A 37 -6.42 -5.66 -7.91
N MET A 38 -6.37 -4.48 -7.28
CA MET A 38 -6.06 -3.24 -7.97
C MET A 38 -4.73 -3.38 -8.73
N SER A 39 -4.72 -3.02 -10.02
CA SER A 39 -3.52 -3.16 -10.86
C SER A 39 -3.45 -2.07 -11.92
N LYS A 40 -2.31 -1.39 -11.97
CA LYS A 40 -2.01 -0.42 -13.02
C LYS A 40 -1.98 -1.06 -14.41
N SER A 41 -1.49 -2.28 -14.52
CA SER A 41 -1.38 -2.99 -15.81
C SER A 41 -2.72 -3.46 -16.36
N ALA A 42 -3.76 -3.54 -15.53
CA ALA A 42 -5.11 -3.92 -15.97
C ALA A 42 -5.85 -2.77 -16.69
N GLY A 43 -5.30 -1.55 -16.67
CA GLY A 43 -5.86 -0.38 -17.35
C GLY A 43 -6.36 0.69 -16.39
N GLU A 44 -6.67 1.87 -16.92
CA GLU A 44 -6.93 3.06 -16.10
C GLU A 44 -8.12 2.96 -15.15
N LYS A 45 -9.11 2.10 -15.43
CA LYS A 45 -10.26 1.91 -14.54
C LYS A 45 -9.97 0.99 -13.34
N HIS A 46 -8.88 0.24 -13.38
CA HIS A 46 -8.56 -0.80 -12.40
C HIS A 46 -7.57 -0.37 -11.32
N TYR A 47 -7.23 0.93 -11.26
CA TYR A 47 -6.43 1.49 -10.18
C TYR A 47 -6.73 2.96 -9.92
N ILE A 48 -6.53 3.38 -8.67
CA ILE A 48 -6.56 4.79 -8.28
C ILE A 48 -5.10 5.22 -8.07
N ASN A 49 -4.66 6.22 -8.83
CA ASN A 49 -3.32 6.76 -8.69
C ASN A 49 -3.28 7.72 -7.49
N VAL A 50 -2.37 7.49 -6.54
CA VAL A 50 -2.18 8.35 -5.36
C VAL A 50 -1.74 9.79 -5.72
N PHE A 51 -1.34 10.04 -6.96
CA PHE A 51 -1.02 11.37 -7.48
C PHE A 51 -2.02 11.88 -8.54
N ALA A 52 -3.18 11.23 -8.71
CA ALA A 52 -4.21 11.68 -9.66
C ALA A 52 -4.84 13.00 -9.20
N ASP A 53 -5.29 13.80 -10.16
CA ASP A 53 -6.15 14.95 -9.89
C ASP A 53 -7.54 14.50 -9.38
N GLU A 54 -8.26 15.46 -8.79
CA GLU A 54 -9.56 15.23 -8.20
C GLU A 54 -10.59 14.70 -9.21
N ASN A 55 -10.65 15.28 -10.40
CA ASN A 55 -11.62 14.88 -11.42
C ASN A 55 -11.45 13.42 -11.82
N ARG A 56 -10.19 12.98 -11.98
CA ARG A 56 -9.87 11.58 -12.26
C ARG A 56 -10.31 10.64 -11.15
N ILE A 57 -9.98 10.95 -9.89
CA ILE A 57 -10.34 10.11 -8.73
C ILE A 57 -11.86 10.02 -8.61
N ARG A 58 -12.55 11.16 -8.59
CA ARG A 58 -14.02 11.20 -8.50
C ARG A 58 -14.68 10.42 -9.63
N LYS A 59 -14.19 10.54 -10.87
CA LYS A 59 -14.70 9.78 -12.01
C LYS A 59 -14.55 8.28 -11.82
N GLN A 60 -13.38 7.82 -11.38
CA GLN A 60 -13.09 6.40 -11.15
C GLN A 60 -13.97 5.81 -10.04
N VAL A 61 -14.11 6.53 -8.91
CA VAL A 61 -14.94 6.10 -7.76
C VAL A 61 -16.43 6.14 -8.11
N ARG A 62 -16.89 7.17 -8.83
CA ARG A 62 -18.29 7.26 -9.27
C ARG A 62 -18.69 6.05 -10.13
N SER A 63 -17.79 5.62 -11.01
CA SER A 63 -17.97 4.42 -11.86
C SER A 63 -17.69 3.09 -11.16
N ALA A 64 -17.38 3.08 -9.86
CA ALA A 64 -17.07 1.85 -9.15
C ALA A 64 -18.26 0.88 -9.16
N VAL A 65 -17.97 -0.41 -9.33
CA VAL A 65 -18.96 -1.50 -9.21
C VAL A 65 -19.31 -1.62 -7.73
N THR A 66 -20.62 -1.61 -7.43
CA THR A 66 -21.17 -1.78 -6.09
C THR A 66 -21.86 -3.13 -5.99
N ASP A 67 -23.16 -3.18 -5.66
CA ASP A 67 -23.96 -4.39 -5.78
C ASP A 67 -24.62 -4.47 -7.15
N THR A 68 -24.50 -5.63 -7.81
CA THR A 68 -25.15 -5.95 -9.09
C THR A 68 -26.44 -6.73 -8.90
N GLY A 69 -26.82 -7.06 -7.66
CA GLY A 69 -28.02 -7.84 -7.33
C GLY A 69 -27.83 -9.36 -7.40
N GLU A 70 -26.62 -9.83 -7.74
CA GLU A 70 -26.25 -11.25 -7.76
C GLU A 70 -25.69 -11.74 -6.40
N THR A 71 -25.53 -10.82 -5.45
CA THR A 71 -24.97 -11.11 -4.13
C THR A 71 -25.96 -11.95 -3.30
N PRO A 72 -25.53 -13.08 -2.71
CA PRO A 72 -26.41 -13.87 -1.84
C PRO A 72 -26.98 -13.05 -0.69
N SER A 73 -28.25 -13.31 -0.34
CA SER A 73 -28.92 -12.63 0.77
C SER A 73 -28.11 -12.73 2.07
N GLY A 74 -27.96 -11.60 2.76
CA GLY A 74 -27.19 -11.49 3.99
C GLY A 74 -25.67 -11.33 3.81
N LYS A 75 -25.17 -11.17 2.58
CA LYS A 75 -23.77 -10.85 2.30
C LYS A 75 -23.61 -9.48 1.68
N MET A 76 -22.50 -8.82 2.01
CA MET A 76 -22.06 -7.60 1.34
C MET A 76 -21.46 -7.95 -0.02
N SER A 77 -21.81 -7.17 -1.04
CA SER A 77 -21.22 -7.36 -2.37
C SER A 77 -19.73 -7.02 -2.31
N ALA A 78 -18.91 -7.70 -3.11
CA ALA A 78 -17.48 -7.43 -3.16
C ALA A 78 -17.15 -5.98 -3.53
N GLY A 79 -18.02 -5.32 -4.31
CA GLY A 79 -17.89 -3.91 -4.68
C GLY A 79 -18.11 -2.96 -3.51
N VAL A 80 -19.17 -3.18 -2.74
CA VAL A 80 -19.49 -2.38 -1.54
C VAL A 80 -18.42 -2.60 -0.47
N GLU A 81 -18.02 -3.85 -0.24
CA GLU A 81 -16.96 -4.21 0.71
C GLU A 81 -15.63 -3.53 0.37
N ASN A 82 -15.25 -3.51 -0.91
CA ASN A 82 -14.02 -2.82 -1.35
C ASN A 82 -14.08 -1.30 -1.10
N LEU A 83 -15.24 -0.66 -1.24
CA LEU A 83 -15.38 0.77 -0.93
C LEU A 83 -15.24 1.04 0.58
N PHE A 84 -15.78 0.16 1.43
CA PHE A 84 -15.55 0.22 2.87
C PHE A 84 -14.08 -0.05 3.25
N GLU A 85 -13.42 -1.00 2.59
CA GLU A 85 -11.97 -1.24 2.76
C GLU A 85 -11.16 0.00 2.41
N LEU A 86 -11.54 0.73 1.35
CA LEU A 86 -10.89 2.00 0.98
C LEU A 86 -11.06 3.07 2.05
N LEU A 87 -12.25 3.23 2.65
CA LEU A 87 -12.45 4.16 3.78
C LEU A 87 -11.59 3.78 4.99
N LYS A 88 -11.58 2.48 5.34
CA LYS A 88 -10.78 1.98 6.46
C LYS A 88 -9.28 2.20 6.23
N ALA A 89 -8.78 1.86 5.04
CA ALA A 89 -7.37 2.02 4.68
C ALA A 89 -6.93 3.48 4.52
N SER A 90 -7.88 4.40 4.38
CA SER A 90 -7.63 5.84 4.35
C SER A 90 -7.85 6.52 5.72
N GLU A 91 -7.99 5.71 6.78
CA GLU A 91 -8.16 6.16 8.17
C GLU A 91 -9.42 7.03 8.38
N ALA A 92 -10.41 6.95 7.48
CA ALA A 92 -11.69 7.66 7.59
C ALA A 92 -12.68 6.88 8.48
N GLN A 93 -12.29 6.64 9.74
CA GLN A 93 -13.03 5.78 10.66
C GLN A 93 -14.44 6.31 10.95
N GLU A 94 -14.62 7.62 11.10
CA GLU A 94 -15.93 8.23 11.37
C GLU A 94 -16.91 7.99 10.20
N ALA A 95 -16.47 8.25 8.97
CA ALA A 95 -17.27 8.01 7.77
C ALA A 95 -17.57 6.51 7.58
N TYR A 96 -16.58 5.65 7.84
CA TYR A 96 -16.75 4.20 7.81
C TYR A 96 -17.86 3.76 8.77
N GLN A 97 -17.81 4.20 10.04
CA GLN A 97 -18.78 3.78 11.06
C GLN A 97 -20.20 4.26 10.74
N ALA A 98 -20.35 5.52 10.34
CA ALA A 98 -21.65 6.08 9.97
C ALA A 98 -22.28 5.33 8.78
N LEU A 99 -21.52 5.13 7.71
CA LEU A 99 -22.01 4.43 6.51
C LEU A 99 -22.23 2.93 6.75
N MET A 100 -21.45 2.31 7.64
CA MET A 100 -21.68 0.91 8.02
C MET A 100 -22.99 0.77 8.80
N ALA A 101 -23.30 1.70 9.70
CA ALA A 101 -24.59 1.70 10.40
C ALA A 101 -25.76 1.84 9.40
N ASP A 102 -25.64 2.73 8.41
CA ASP A 102 -26.63 2.87 7.34
C ASP A 102 -26.76 1.58 6.51
N TYR A 103 -25.65 0.89 6.26
CA TYR A 103 -25.63 -0.39 5.55
C TYR A 103 -26.37 -1.48 6.34
N GLU A 104 -26.06 -1.62 7.63
CA GLU A 104 -26.70 -2.58 8.53
C GLU A 104 -28.20 -2.30 8.72
N ALA A 105 -28.60 -1.03 8.70
CA ALA A 105 -30.00 -0.60 8.74
C ALA A 105 -30.74 -0.76 7.39
N GLY A 106 -30.05 -1.15 6.32
CA GLY A 106 -30.62 -1.24 4.96
C GLY A 106 -30.97 0.11 4.34
N GLN A 107 -30.38 1.20 4.84
CA GLN A 107 -30.63 2.59 4.42
C GLN A 107 -29.49 3.18 3.58
N LEU A 108 -28.37 2.45 3.45
CA LEU A 108 -27.21 2.92 2.71
C LEU A 108 -27.56 3.27 1.25
N LYS A 109 -27.26 4.51 0.88
CA LYS A 109 -27.20 4.91 -0.52
C LYS A 109 -25.78 4.74 -1.03
N TYR A 110 -25.62 3.98 -2.10
CA TYR A 110 -24.31 3.75 -2.72
C TYR A 110 -23.67 5.03 -3.27
N VAL A 111 -24.46 6.07 -3.56
CA VAL A 111 -23.94 7.38 -3.95
C VAL A 111 -23.16 7.99 -2.78
N ASP A 112 -23.75 8.01 -1.59
CA ASP A 112 -23.15 8.58 -0.38
C ASP A 112 -21.84 7.85 -0.01
N LEU A 113 -21.83 6.51 -0.11
CA LEU A 113 -20.61 5.72 0.07
C LEU A 113 -19.52 6.08 -0.94
N LYS A 114 -19.87 6.22 -2.21
CA LYS A 114 -18.93 6.61 -3.27
C LYS A 114 -18.40 8.03 -3.07
N GLU A 115 -19.25 8.96 -2.63
CA GLU A 115 -18.84 10.33 -2.36
C GLU A 115 -17.85 10.39 -1.19
N ALA A 116 -18.15 9.72 -0.08
CA ALA A 116 -17.24 9.65 1.07
C ALA A 116 -15.86 9.05 0.71
N VAL A 117 -15.85 7.97 -0.08
CA VAL A 117 -14.60 7.37 -0.59
C VAL A 117 -13.86 8.37 -1.49
N ALA A 118 -14.57 9.03 -2.40
CA ALA A 118 -13.95 9.98 -3.32
C ALA A 118 -13.32 11.16 -2.56
N ASP A 119 -14.03 11.75 -1.61
CA ASP A 119 -13.55 12.88 -0.81
C ASP A 119 -12.27 12.52 -0.05
N THR A 120 -12.27 11.35 0.60
CA THR A 120 -11.11 10.89 1.37
C THR A 120 -9.89 10.65 0.46
N LEU A 121 -10.08 10.00 -0.68
CA LEU A 121 -9.00 9.74 -1.62
C LEU A 121 -8.48 11.01 -2.30
N VAL A 122 -9.36 11.98 -2.55
CA VAL A 122 -8.98 13.31 -3.07
C VAL A 122 -8.12 14.06 -2.06
N ALA A 123 -8.50 14.05 -0.78
CA ALA A 123 -7.73 14.68 0.29
C ALA A 123 -6.33 14.07 0.41
N LEU A 124 -6.23 12.73 0.43
CA LEU A 124 -4.95 12.02 0.44
C LEU A 124 -4.08 12.37 -0.79
N SER A 125 -4.67 12.32 -1.99
CA SER A 125 -3.95 12.66 -3.22
C SER A 125 -3.50 14.12 -3.25
N ALA A 126 -4.30 15.05 -2.73
CA ALA A 126 -3.91 16.46 -2.63
C ALA A 126 -2.65 16.64 -1.78
N GLU A 127 -2.58 16.00 -0.62
CA GLU A 127 -1.39 16.04 0.24
C GLU A 127 -0.17 15.39 -0.43
N PHE A 128 -0.34 14.23 -1.07
CA PHE A 128 0.76 13.58 -1.80
C PHE A 128 1.27 14.40 -2.98
N ARG A 129 0.37 15.05 -3.73
CA ARG A 129 0.75 15.94 -4.84
C ARG A 129 1.50 17.16 -4.32
N ARG A 130 1.04 17.77 -3.22
CA ARG A 130 1.72 18.90 -2.56
C ARG A 130 3.15 18.53 -2.14
N ARG A 131 3.30 17.46 -1.35
CA ARG A 131 4.63 16.99 -0.91
C ARG A 131 5.53 16.61 -2.07
N LYS A 132 4.97 15.98 -3.12
CA LYS A 132 5.74 15.67 -4.33
C LYS A 132 6.23 16.94 -5.02
N ALA A 133 5.41 17.99 -5.11
CA ALA A 133 5.81 19.27 -5.70
C ALA A 133 6.94 19.92 -4.89
N GLU A 134 6.82 19.95 -3.56
CA GLU A 134 7.86 20.44 -2.64
C GLU A 134 9.18 19.68 -2.83
N LEU A 135 9.15 18.34 -2.86
CA LEU A 135 10.33 17.51 -3.09
C LEU A 135 10.92 17.66 -4.50
N THR A 136 10.08 17.96 -5.49
CA THR A 136 10.52 18.10 -6.89
C THR A 136 11.08 19.50 -7.19
N ALA A 137 10.79 20.49 -6.33
CA ALA A 137 11.34 21.84 -6.44
C ALA A 137 12.88 21.84 -6.28
N ASP A 138 13.42 20.99 -5.40
CA ASP A 138 14.86 20.77 -5.27
C ASP A 138 15.24 19.29 -5.49
N LYS A 139 15.32 18.90 -6.76
CA LYS A 139 15.77 17.57 -7.17
C LYS A 139 17.22 17.28 -6.75
N LYS A 140 18.06 18.31 -6.59
CA LYS A 140 19.46 18.13 -6.21
C LYS A 140 19.53 17.69 -4.77
N GLU A 141 18.76 18.33 -3.89
CA GLU A 141 18.71 17.96 -2.48
C GLU A 141 18.15 16.55 -2.26
N VAL A 142 17.11 16.15 -2.99
CA VAL A 142 16.62 14.76 -2.94
C VAL A 142 17.70 13.76 -3.32
N LYS A 143 18.49 14.04 -4.37
CA LYS A 143 19.61 13.18 -4.77
C LYS A 143 20.72 13.16 -3.71
N ASN A 144 21.04 14.30 -3.10
CA ASN A 144 22.03 14.38 -2.03
C ASN A 144 21.60 13.53 -0.82
N ARG A 145 20.33 13.62 -0.41
CA ARG A 145 19.77 12.80 0.68
C ARG A 145 19.85 11.31 0.36
N ILE A 146 19.48 10.90 -0.86
CA ILE A 146 19.59 9.50 -1.30
C ILE A 146 21.05 9.03 -1.26
N LYS A 147 21.99 9.87 -1.70
CA LYS A 147 23.43 9.56 -1.67
C LYS A 147 23.93 9.40 -0.23
N ALA A 148 23.61 10.36 0.65
CA ALA A 148 24.00 10.32 2.05
C ALA A 148 23.45 9.08 2.77
N SER A 149 22.17 8.74 2.57
CA SER A 149 21.57 7.52 3.14
C SER A 149 22.23 6.27 2.57
N SER A 150 22.47 6.22 1.26
CA SER A 150 23.17 5.11 0.61
C SER A 150 24.57 4.89 1.19
N ASP A 151 25.30 5.95 1.46
CA ASP A 151 26.65 5.88 2.02
C ASP A 151 26.64 5.30 3.45
N GLN A 152 25.64 5.64 4.27
CA GLN A 152 25.49 5.07 5.61
C GLN A 152 25.07 3.59 5.55
N ILE A 153 24.07 3.26 4.72
CA ILE A 153 23.59 1.88 4.55
C ILE A 153 24.71 0.97 4.01
N ARG A 154 25.55 1.50 3.11
CA ARG A 154 26.67 0.75 2.54
C ARG A 154 27.68 0.32 3.60
N LYS A 155 27.94 1.12 4.63
CA LYS A 155 28.85 0.75 5.72
C LYS A 155 28.33 -0.48 6.46
N VAL A 156 27.05 -0.47 6.82
CA VAL A 156 26.38 -1.60 7.50
C VAL A 156 26.42 -2.85 6.61
N ALA A 157 26.06 -2.72 5.33
CA ALA A 157 26.08 -3.85 4.40
C ALA A 157 27.50 -4.40 4.18
N GLN A 158 28.52 -3.54 4.10
CA GLN A 158 29.92 -3.96 3.97
C GLN A 158 30.41 -4.71 5.20
N GLU A 159 30.03 -4.26 6.40
CA GLU A 159 30.32 -4.97 7.64
C GLU A 159 29.67 -6.35 7.68
N THR A 160 28.37 -6.44 7.37
CA THR A 160 27.67 -7.73 7.28
C THR A 160 28.32 -8.66 6.26
N ILE A 161 28.69 -8.16 5.07
CA ILE A 161 29.34 -8.98 4.03
C ILE A 161 30.74 -9.44 4.46
N ARG A 162 31.51 -8.59 5.14
CA ARG A 162 32.82 -8.94 5.68
C ARG A 162 32.70 -10.12 6.66
N GLU A 163 31.75 -10.04 7.58
CA GLU A 163 31.49 -11.09 8.57
C GLU A 163 30.98 -12.38 7.92
N VAL A 164 30.09 -12.28 6.93
CA VAL A 164 29.63 -13.43 6.14
C VAL A 164 30.79 -14.12 5.43
N LYS A 165 31.73 -13.36 4.84
CA LYS A 165 32.92 -13.92 4.18
C LYS A 165 33.83 -14.64 5.17
N GLU A 166 34.07 -14.04 6.34
CA GLU A 166 34.86 -14.68 7.41
C GLU A 166 34.23 -15.99 7.88
N LEU A 167 32.93 -15.99 8.16
CA LEU A 167 32.19 -17.18 8.60
C LEU A 167 32.12 -18.28 7.52
N SER A 168 32.20 -17.91 6.24
CA SER A 168 32.18 -18.85 5.11
C SER A 168 33.58 -19.24 4.61
N GLY A 169 34.65 -18.74 5.22
CA GLY A 169 36.04 -19.03 4.81
C GLY A 169 36.49 -18.33 3.52
N LEU A 170 35.75 -17.30 3.07
CA LEU A 170 36.10 -16.51 1.91
C LEU A 170 37.04 -15.35 2.29
N MET A 171 37.99 -15.04 1.41
CA MET A 171 38.93 -13.94 1.66
C MET A 171 38.26 -12.57 1.53
N ASN A 172 38.56 -11.70 2.49
CA ASN A 172 38.25 -10.28 2.42
C ASN A 172 39.32 -9.57 1.57
N VAL A 173 39.07 -9.46 0.27
CA VAL A 173 39.94 -8.67 -0.64
C VAL A 173 39.82 -7.20 -0.24
N ARG A 174 40.93 -6.61 0.26
CA ARG A 174 41.05 -5.17 0.44
C ARG A 174 41.33 -4.54 -0.93
N PHE A 175 40.48 -3.62 -1.37
CA PHE A 175 40.75 -2.71 -2.48
C PHE A 175 41.09 -1.35 -1.90
#